data_AF-A0A382RUG9-F1
#
_entry.id   AF-A0A382RUG9-F1
#
_cell.length_a   1.000
_cell.length_b   1.000
_cell.length_c   1.000
_cell.angle_alpha   90.00
_cell.angle_beta   90.00
_cell.angle_gamma   90.00
#
_symmetry.space_group_name_H-M   'P 1'
#
loop_
_entity.id
_entity.type
_entity.pdbx_description
1 polymer ?
#
loop_
_entity_poly.entity_id
_entity_poly.type
_entity_poly.pdbx_seq_one_letter_code
_entity_poly.pdbx_strand_id
1 'polypeptide(L)' 'CRLKPLKQVIKMQVAEIEECFWMSVSEYMQSEHVSVFNKQIVKAAIDHKGLERTFVEGYGDPDQYEFFMPDPAS' A
#
# COMPACT_ATOMS: atom_id res chain seq x y z
N CYS A 1 -3.21 4.30 0.70
CA CYS A 1 -1.91 4.98 0.52
C CYS A 1 -1.04 4.15 -0.43
N ARG A 2 -0.03 4.76 -1.06
CA ARG A 2 0.97 4.02 -1.85
C ARG A 2 2.30 4.05 -1.11
N LEU A 3 2.91 2.87 -0.96
CA LEU A 3 4.22 2.73 -0.31
C LEU A 3 5.29 2.47 -1.36
N LYS A 4 6.50 2.97 -1.12
CA LYS A 4 7.68 2.63 -1.91
C LYS A 4 8.50 1.61 -1.11
N PRO A 5 8.68 0.37 -1.60
CA PRO A 5 9.41 -0.63 -0.85
C PRO A 5 10.88 -0.23 -0.69
N LEU A 6 11.45 -0.42 0.50
CA LEU A 6 12.88 -0.23 0.75
C LEU A 6 13.71 -1.36 0.13
N LYS A 7 13.14 -2.57 0.06
CA LYS A 7 13.74 -3.78 -0.53
C LYS A 7 12.67 -4.54 -1.30
N GLN A 8 13.06 -5.22 -2.37
CA GLN A 8 12.16 -6.07 -3.16
C GLN A 8 12.19 -7.54 -2.72
N VAL A 9 13.00 -7.90 -1.73
CA VAL A 9 13.01 -9.24 -1.14
C VAL A 9 11.89 -9.35 -0.12
N ILE A 10 10.96 -10.27 -0.36
CA ILE A 10 9.87 -10.55 0.58
C ILE A 10 10.35 -11.61 1.58
N LYS A 11 10.23 -11.32 2.87
CA LYS A 11 10.42 -12.29 3.95
C LYS A 11 9.04 -12.63 4.52
N MET A 12 8.51 -13.80 4.16
CA MET A 12 7.17 -14.22 4.57
C MET A 12 7.09 -14.42 6.09
N GLN A 13 6.01 -13.92 6.70
CA GLN A 13 5.67 -14.20 8.08
C GLN A 13 4.66 -15.36 8.13
N VAL A 14 5.17 -16.59 8.19
CA VAL A 14 4.37 -17.82 8.11
C VAL A 14 3.32 -17.98 9.22
N ALA A 15 3.44 -17.21 10.30
CA ALA A 15 2.45 -17.18 11.37
C ALA A 15 1.19 -16.36 11.01
N GLU A 16 1.24 -15.51 9.97
CA GLU A 16 0.16 -14.59 9.60
C GLU A 16 -0.49 -14.96 8.26
N ILE A 17 0.31 -15.31 7.26
CA ILE A 17 -0.15 -15.54 5.88
C ILE A 17 0.47 -16.81 5.28
N GLU A 18 -0.29 -17.43 4.37
CA GLU A 18 0.09 -18.68 3.70
C GLU A 18 0.99 -18.44 2.48
N GLU A 19 0.82 -17.31 1.77
CA GLU A 19 1.57 -17.00 0.55
C GLU A 19 1.80 -15.49 0.39
N CYS A 20 2.94 -15.11 -0.19
CA CYS A 20 3.21 -13.74 -0.63
C CYS A 20 4.20 -13.70 -1.79
N PHE A 21 3.90 -12.90 -2.81
CA PHE A 21 4.78 -12.66 -3.95
C PHE A 21 4.49 -11.30 -4.58
N TRP A 22 5.44 -10.79 -5.37
CA TRP A 22 5.18 -9.64 -6.23
C TRP A 22 4.40 -10.07 -7.46
N MET A 23 3.32 -9.38 -7.76
CA MET A 23 2.48 -9.63 -8.94
C MET A 23 2.42 -8.36 -9.79
N SER A 24 2.32 -8.54 -11.11
CA SER A 24 2.02 -7.40 -11.99
C SER A 24 0.62 -6.86 -11.72
N VAL A 25 0.47 -5.53 -11.70
CA VAL A 25 -0.86 -4.92 -11.48
C VAL A 25 -1.85 -5.34 -12.58
N SER A 26 -1.39 -5.47 -13.82
CA SER A 26 -2.23 -5.93 -14.94
C SER A 26 -2.79 -7.33 -14.70
N GLU A 27 -1.96 -8.27 -14.24
CA GLU A 27 -2.36 -9.64 -13.94
C GLU A 27 -3.36 -9.69 -12.78
N TYR A 28 -3.10 -8.92 -11.71
CA TYR A 28 -4.04 -8.78 -10.59
C TYR A 28 -5.43 -8.30 -11.05
N MET A 29 -5.46 -7.29 -11.93
CA MET A 29 -6.71 -6.69 -12.43
C MET A 29 -7.46 -7.62 -13.40
N GLN A 30 -6.75 -8.49 -14.11
CA GLN A 30 -7.33 -9.45 -15.06
C GLN A 30 -7.77 -10.76 -14.42
N SER A 31 -7.22 -11.12 -13.24
CA SER A 31 -7.55 -12.36 -12.55
C SER A 31 -9.04 -12.50 -12.23
N GLU A 32 -9.63 -13.64 -12.58
CA GLU A 32 -11.02 -14.00 -12.25
C GLU A 32 -11.19 -14.33 -10.75
N HIS A 33 -10.08 -14.66 -10.07
CA HIS A 33 -10.06 -14.99 -8.65
C HIS A 33 -10.07 -13.75 -7.74
N VAL A 34 -9.92 -12.55 -8.30
CA VAL A 34 -9.96 -11.28 -7.56
C VAL A 34 -11.33 -10.63 -7.71
N SER A 35 -11.99 -10.33 -6.58
CA SER A 35 -13.30 -9.67 -6.58
C SER A 35 -13.26 -8.29 -7.24
N VAL A 36 -14.38 -7.88 -7.84
CA VAL A 36 -14.53 -6.53 -8.43
C VAL A 36 -14.27 -5.44 -7.39
N PHE A 37 -14.70 -5.66 -6.14
CA PHE A 37 -14.46 -4.72 -5.04
C PHE A 37 -12.97 -4.44 -4.83
N ASN A 38 -12.14 -5.49 -4.75
CA ASN A 38 -10.69 -5.33 -4.57
C ASN A 38 -10.03 -4.64 -5.77
N LYS A 39 -10.50 -4.93 -6.98
CA LYS A 39 -10.04 -4.24 -8.20
C LYS A 39 -10.35 -2.74 -8.16
N GLN A 40 -11.52 -2.34 -7.64
CA GLN A 40 -11.85 -0.92 -7.47
C GLN A 40 -10.93 -0.23 -6.46
N ILE A 41 -10.56 -0.89 -5.36
CA ILE A 41 -9.61 -0.35 -4.39
C ILE A 41 -8.24 -0.12 -5.04
N VAL A 42 -7.72 -1.11 -5.77
CA VAL A 42 -6.43 -0.98 -6.47
C VAL A 42 -6.48 0.13 -7.52
N LYS A 43 -7.56 0.19 -8.32
CA LYS A 43 -7.77 1.25 -9.30
C LYS A 43 -7.76 2.63 -8.66
N ALA A 44 -8.50 2.82 -7.56
CA ALA A 44 -8.52 4.09 -6.84
C ALA A 44 -7.12 4.47 -6.30
N ALA A 45 -6.34 3.51 -5.81
CA ALA A 45 -4.98 3.75 -5.34
C ALA A 45 -3.99 4.09 -6.47
N ILE A 46 -4.23 3.64 -7.69
CA ILE A 46 -3.44 4.00 -8.88
C ILE A 46 -3.81 5.41 -9.36
N ASP A 47 -5.11 5.65 -9.55
CA ASP A 47 -5.63 6.88 -10.15
C ASP A 47 -5.51 8.09 -9.22
N HIS A 48 -5.53 7.87 -7.90
CA HIS A 48 -5.47 8.92 -6.89
C HIS A 48 -4.26 8.73 -5.96
N LYS A 49 -3.60 9.84 -5.59
CA LYS A 49 -2.51 9.80 -4.59
C LYS A 49 -2.99 9.29 -3.23
N GLY A 50 -4.25 9.50 -2.88
CA GLY A 50 -4.84 9.10 -1.60
C GLY A 50 -4.16 9.82 -0.44
N LEU A 51 -3.97 9.13 0.67
CA LEU A 51 -3.23 9.66 1.82
C LEU A 51 -1.74 9.79 1.51
N GLU A 52 -1.15 10.95 1.77
CA GLU A 52 0.26 11.23 1.61
C GLU A 52 1.03 10.99 2.90
N ARG A 53 2.29 10.55 2.78
CA ARG A 53 3.18 10.43 3.92
C ARG A 53 3.44 11.82 4.47
N THR A 54 3.22 12.00 5.77
CA THR A 54 3.46 13.28 6.45
C THR A 54 4.26 13.08 7.74
N PHE A 55 4.68 14.19 8.34
CA PHE A 55 5.31 14.23 9.66
C PHE A 55 4.43 15.02 10.61
N VAL A 56 4.16 14.46 11.79
CA VAL A 56 3.46 15.16 12.85
C VAL A 56 4.50 15.70 13.83
N GLU A 57 4.65 17.02 13.85
CA GLU A 57 5.59 17.70 14.74
C GLU A 57 5.33 17.32 16.21
N GLY A 58 6.38 16.94 16.92
CA GLY A 58 6.32 16.58 18.35
C GLY A 58 5.82 15.17 18.68
N TYR A 59 5.46 14.34 17.70
CA TYR A 59 4.90 13.01 18.00
C TYR A 59 5.96 11.90 18.23
N GLY A 60 7.11 11.97 17.55
CA GLY A 60 8.17 10.95 17.72
C GLY A 60 9.21 10.94 16.61
N ASP A 61 10.10 9.95 16.69
CA ASP A 61 11.15 9.70 15.68
C ASP A 61 10.52 9.29 14.33
N PRO A 62 10.77 10.04 13.24
CA PRO A 62 10.31 9.71 11.89
C PRO A 62 10.69 8.32 11.37
N ASP A 63 11.72 7.70 11.95
CA ASP A 63 12.17 6.35 11.59
C ASP A 63 11.38 5.25 12.32
N GLN A 64 10.62 5.59 13.37
CA GLN A 64 9.79 4.65 14.11
C GLN A 64 8.31 4.70 13.72
N TYR A 65 7.86 5.83 13.14
CA TYR A 65 6.46 6.08 12.84
C TYR A 65 6.25 6.55 11.41
N GLU A 66 5.23 6.00 10.75
CA GLU A 66 4.76 6.47 9.45
C GLU A 66 3.33 7.02 9.57
N PHE A 67 3.13 8.28 9.19
CA PHE A 67 1.81 8.92 9.14
C PHE A 67 1.34 9.09 7.71
N PHE A 68 0.06 8.80 7.47
CA PHE A 68 -0.60 9.00 6.19
C PHE A 68 -1.86 9.85 6.40
N MET A 69 -1.88 11.06 5.84
CA MET A 69 -2.99 12.00 6.00
C MET A 69 -3.52 12.45 4.63
N PRO A 70 -4.79 12.89 4.52
CA PRO A 70 -5.28 13.51 3.29
C PRO A 70 -4.41 14.71 2.94
N ASP A 71 -4.26 14.99 1.64
CA ASP A 71 -3.56 16.19 1.21
C ASP A 71 -4.31 17.41 1.79
N PRO A 72 -3.66 18.28 2.59
CA PRO A 72 -4.32 19.45 3.16
C PRO A 72 -4.82 20.44 2.09
N ALA A 73 -4.39 20.30 0.82
CA ALA A 73 -4.88 21.06 -0.33
C ALA A 73 -6.01 20.37 -1.12
N SER A 74 -6.47 19.19 -0.69
CA SER A 74 -7.53 18.40 -1.36
C SER A 74 -8.94 18.62 -0.83
#